data_AF-A0A967XWG2-F1
#
_entry.id   AF-A0A967XWG2-F1
#
_cell.length_a   1.000
_cell.length_b   1.000
_cell.length_c   1.000
_cell.angle_alpha   90.00
_cell.angle_beta   90.00
_cell.angle_gamma   90.00
#
_symmetry.space_group_name_H-M   'P 1'
#
loop_
_entity.id
_entity.type
_entity.pdbx_description
1 polymer ?
#
loop_
_entity_poly.entity_id
_entity_poly.type
_entity_poly.pdbx_seq_one_letter_code
_entity_poly.pdbx_strand_id
1 'polypeptide(L)'
;MGSFGGSKRLTRQEPGHLGYPDKCIPVFHPDFEKFCDDYAKRLATTKDDPWLIGHFSDNELPVVSDILDRSLQLDVNNPNLRYGYEAARKWLRKRKGEDAALSDITDADRQAFLCYAFDRYYRITTNAIRKYDSNHLCLGPRLHGGALRMSGVFRAAGKYLDVIAINYYGAWTPDRKRIAMWIAESRKPFMITEFYAKGHDSGLPNVSGAGWLVPTQTDRARFYQNFTLGLLESKSCIGWHWFKYRDNNPQDLSTDPSNRDSNKGIVSYKYEPYIALLREMKKLNNEVYSLIDYFDSR
;
A
#
# COMPACT_ATOMS: atom_id res chain seq x y z
N MET A 1 -4.06 7.95 -8.06
CA MET A 1 -3.54 7.38 -9.32
C MET A 1 -4.48 6.41 -10.00
N GLY A 2 -5.19 5.54 -9.28
CA GLY A 2 -6.13 4.58 -9.88
C GLY A 2 -7.17 5.25 -10.79
N SER A 3 -7.85 6.27 -10.27
CA SER A 3 -8.85 7.04 -11.03
C SER A 3 -8.25 7.78 -12.24
N PHE A 4 -7.04 8.32 -12.11
CA PHE A 4 -6.34 8.97 -13.22
C PHE A 4 -5.98 7.96 -14.31
N GLY A 5 -5.38 6.83 -13.93
CA GLY A 5 -5.07 5.74 -14.85
C GLY A 5 -6.31 5.23 -15.58
N GLY A 6 -7.43 5.07 -14.86
CA GLY A 6 -8.73 4.73 -15.45
C GLY A 6 -9.21 5.76 -16.48
N SER A 7 -9.12 7.06 -16.16
CA SER A 7 -9.49 8.14 -17.10
C SER A 7 -8.65 8.15 -18.39
N LYS A 8 -7.42 7.60 -18.33
CA LYS A 8 -6.51 7.47 -19.47
C LYS A 8 -6.52 6.08 -20.10
N ARG A 9 -7.39 5.17 -19.63
CA ARG A 9 -7.47 3.75 -20.06
C ARG A 9 -6.14 3.01 -19.89
N LEU A 10 -5.40 3.33 -18.82
CA LEU A 10 -4.09 2.76 -18.47
C LEU A 10 -4.17 1.80 -17.28
N THR A 11 -5.35 1.34 -16.90
CA THR A 11 -5.52 0.43 -15.77
C THR A 11 -6.28 -0.82 -16.19
N ARG A 12 -5.93 -1.94 -15.56
CA ARG A 12 -6.71 -3.18 -15.58
C ARG A 12 -6.91 -3.68 -14.16
N GLN A 13 -7.98 -4.43 -13.92
CA GLN A 13 -8.20 -5.05 -12.62
C GLN A 13 -7.19 -6.18 -12.39
N GLU A 14 -6.49 -6.14 -11.26
CA GLU A 14 -5.67 -7.22 -10.72
C GLU A 14 -6.27 -7.66 -9.37
N PRO A 15 -5.92 -8.83 -8.81
CA PRO A 15 -6.40 -9.24 -7.49
C PRO A 15 -6.04 -8.22 -6.39
N GLY A 16 -7.04 -7.51 -5.85
CA GLY A 16 -6.88 -6.54 -4.77
C GLY A 16 -6.45 -5.11 -5.17
N HIS A 17 -5.99 -4.88 -6.40
CA HIS A 17 -5.48 -3.57 -6.83
C HIS A 17 -5.59 -3.34 -8.36
N LEU A 18 -5.11 -2.19 -8.83
CA LEU A 18 -5.09 -1.84 -10.25
C LEU A 18 -3.70 -2.10 -10.85
N GLY A 19 -3.68 -2.90 -11.91
CA GLY A 19 -2.50 -3.10 -12.74
C GLY A 19 -2.34 -1.98 -13.78
N TYR A 20 -1.10 -1.72 -14.18
CA TYR A 20 -0.74 -0.74 -15.21
C TYR A 20 0.07 -1.40 -16.33
N PRO A 21 0.05 -0.88 -17.57
CA PRO A 21 0.97 -1.28 -18.63
C PRO A 21 2.41 -1.29 -18.14
N ASP A 22 3.08 -2.43 -18.31
CA ASP A 22 4.44 -2.70 -17.84
C ASP A 22 4.72 -2.36 -16.38
N LYS A 23 3.69 -2.31 -15.52
CA LYS A 23 3.79 -1.88 -14.12
C LYS A 23 4.30 -0.43 -13.96
N CYS A 24 4.14 0.40 -14.99
CA CYS A 24 4.53 1.81 -14.98
C CYS A 24 3.33 2.70 -14.67
N ILE A 25 3.39 3.39 -13.53
CA ILE A 25 2.35 4.35 -13.14
C ILE A 25 2.49 5.64 -13.98
N PRO A 26 1.40 6.27 -14.45
CA PRO A 26 1.44 7.48 -15.30
C PRO A 26 1.79 8.78 -14.55
N VAL A 27 2.76 8.76 -13.62
CA VAL A 27 3.16 9.89 -12.76
C VAL A 27 3.82 11.04 -13.54
N PHE A 28 4.36 10.74 -14.72
CA PHE A 28 4.98 11.71 -15.61
C PHE A 28 4.02 12.30 -16.65
N HIS A 29 2.78 11.84 -16.70
CA HIS A 29 1.78 12.41 -17.58
C HIS A 29 1.53 13.89 -17.20
N PRO A 30 1.51 14.85 -18.14
CA PRO A 30 1.38 16.28 -17.84
C PRO A 30 0.09 16.60 -17.07
N ASP A 31 -1.03 15.97 -17.43
CA ASP A 31 -2.31 16.15 -16.74
C ASP A 31 -2.37 15.59 -15.31
N PHE A 32 -1.40 14.76 -14.88
CA PHE A 32 -1.51 14.05 -13.61
C PHE A 32 -1.59 15.00 -12.40
N GLU A 33 -0.75 16.03 -12.39
CA GLU A 33 -0.70 17.00 -11.29
C GLU A 33 -1.99 17.82 -11.20
N LYS A 34 -2.49 18.30 -12.35
CA LYS A 34 -3.79 18.98 -12.43
C LYS A 34 -4.93 18.06 -11.98
N PHE A 35 -4.92 16.80 -12.41
CA PHE A 35 -5.93 15.83 -11.98
C PHE A 35 -5.91 15.66 -10.46
N CYS A 36 -4.73 15.52 -9.84
CA CYS A 36 -4.62 15.39 -8.39
C CYS A 36 -5.18 16.60 -7.65
N ASP A 37 -4.87 17.82 -8.11
CA ASP A 37 -5.43 19.05 -7.53
C ASP A 37 -6.97 19.06 -7.62
N ASP A 38 -7.51 18.82 -8.82
CA ASP A 38 -8.96 18.81 -9.03
C ASP A 38 -9.65 17.70 -8.21
N TYR A 39 -9.05 16.51 -8.14
CA TYR A 39 -9.58 15.37 -7.41
C TYR A 39 -9.59 15.63 -5.89
N ALA A 40 -8.58 16.33 -5.37
CA ALA A 40 -8.45 16.65 -3.95
C ALA A 40 -9.39 17.76 -3.47
N LYS A 41 -10.01 18.54 -4.36
CA LYS A 41 -11.04 19.54 -3.97
C LYS A 41 -12.16 18.97 -3.12
N ARG A 42 -12.52 17.69 -3.33
CA ARG A 42 -13.54 17.00 -2.54
C ARG A 42 -13.20 16.97 -1.04
N LEU A 43 -11.93 16.99 -0.67
CA LEU A 43 -11.49 16.84 0.71
C LEU A 43 -11.89 18.06 1.56
N ALA A 44 -12.13 19.21 0.91
CA ALA A 44 -12.59 20.42 1.57
C ALA A 44 -13.94 20.23 2.31
N THR A 45 -14.75 19.23 1.94
CA THR A 45 -16.03 18.97 2.62
C THR A 45 -15.87 18.30 3.99
N THR A 46 -14.73 17.67 4.26
CA THR A 46 -14.45 16.96 5.52
C THR A 46 -13.18 17.45 6.21
N LYS A 47 -12.58 18.55 5.74
CA LYS A 47 -11.28 19.06 6.23
C LYS A 47 -11.28 19.46 7.72
N ASP A 48 -12.45 19.74 8.29
CA ASP A 48 -12.62 20.15 9.68
C ASP A 48 -13.27 19.05 10.54
N ASP A 49 -13.45 17.83 10.00
CA ASP A 49 -14.03 16.70 10.74
C ASP A 49 -13.00 16.08 11.70
N PRO A 50 -13.12 16.26 13.02
CA PRO A 50 -12.14 15.75 13.98
C PRO A 50 -12.08 14.22 14.06
N TRP A 51 -13.04 13.51 13.46
CA TRP A 51 -13.08 12.03 13.43
C TRP A 51 -12.35 11.45 12.21
N LEU A 52 -11.95 12.30 11.26
CA LEU A 52 -11.17 11.89 10.11
C LEU A 52 -9.70 11.77 10.53
N ILE A 53 -9.12 10.57 10.48
CA ILE A 53 -7.71 10.39 10.83
C ILE A 53 -6.79 10.92 9.72
N GLY A 54 -7.13 10.64 8.47
CA GLY A 54 -6.25 10.93 7.34
C GLY A 54 -6.70 10.32 6.01
N HIS A 55 -5.89 10.56 4.99
CA HIS A 55 -6.17 10.21 3.61
C HIS A 55 -5.14 9.22 3.07
N PHE A 56 -5.64 8.10 2.53
CA PHE A 56 -4.84 7.25 1.63
C PHE A 56 -4.92 7.83 0.21
N SER A 57 -3.80 7.96 -0.48
CA SER A 57 -3.74 8.51 -1.84
C SER A 57 -4.08 7.48 -2.91
N ASP A 58 -3.77 6.21 -2.66
CA ASP A 58 -4.01 5.05 -3.52
C ASP A 58 -3.95 3.75 -2.68
N ASN A 59 -4.08 2.60 -3.35
CA ASN A 59 -3.86 1.28 -2.77
C ASN A 59 -2.92 0.47 -3.68
N GLU A 60 -1.86 -0.10 -3.11
CA GLU A 60 -1.03 -1.14 -3.73
C GLU A 60 -0.51 -0.78 -5.13
N LEU A 61 0.01 0.44 -5.30
CA LEU A 61 0.67 0.83 -6.54
C LEU A 61 1.79 -0.16 -6.91
N PRO A 62 1.98 -0.49 -8.21
CA PRO A 62 3.08 -1.34 -8.60
C PRO A 62 4.41 -0.63 -8.32
N VAL A 63 5.26 -1.29 -7.55
CA VAL A 63 6.61 -0.82 -7.22
C VAL A 63 7.59 -1.89 -7.65
N VAL A 64 8.34 -1.62 -8.71
CA VAL A 64 9.27 -2.57 -9.32
C VAL A 64 10.65 -1.93 -9.49
N SER A 65 11.70 -2.68 -9.19
CA SER A 65 13.08 -2.16 -9.23
C SER A 65 13.51 -1.77 -10.64
N ASP A 66 13.02 -2.48 -11.65
CA ASP A 66 13.28 -2.28 -13.08
C ASP A 66 12.30 -1.27 -13.74
N ILE A 67 11.68 -0.37 -12.97
CA ILE A 67 10.74 0.63 -13.52
C ILE A 67 11.39 1.56 -14.55
N LEU A 68 12.72 1.77 -14.48
CA LEU A 68 13.47 2.50 -15.50
C LEU A 68 13.45 1.77 -16.84
N ASP A 69 13.85 0.49 -16.82
CA ASP A 69 13.90 -0.38 -17.98
C ASP A 69 12.52 -0.50 -18.64
N ARG A 70 11.49 -0.73 -17.83
CA ARG A 70 10.08 -0.81 -18.26
C ARG A 70 9.61 0.51 -18.88
N SER A 71 9.94 1.64 -18.25
CA SER A 71 9.54 2.96 -18.77
C SER A 71 10.15 3.24 -20.14
N LEU A 72 11.40 2.79 -20.38
CA LEU A 72 12.09 2.92 -21.67
C LEU A 72 11.58 1.97 -22.76
N GLN A 73 10.67 1.06 -22.43
CA GLN A 73 10.00 0.16 -23.37
C GLN A 73 8.54 0.57 -23.65
N LEU A 74 8.02 1.61 -22.99
CA LEU A 74 6.65 2.06 -23.20
C LEU A 74 6.43 2.54 -24.63
N ASP A 75 5.26 2.22 -25.18
CA ASP A 75 4.87 2.61 -26.54
C ASP A 75 4.76 4.13 -26.66
N VAL A 76 5.68 4.71 -27.44
CA VAL A 76 5.75 6.15 -27.72
C VAL A 76 4.62 6.65 -28.62
N ASN A 77 3.95 5.76 -29.37
CA ASN A 77 2.81 6.12 -30.20
C ASN A 77 1.52 6.20 -29.41
N ASN A 78 1.48 5.63 -28.20
CA ASN A 78 0.35 5.77 -27.30
C ASN A 78 0.42 7.14 -26.58
N PRO A 79 -0.57 8.03 -26.80
CA PRO A 79 -0.51 9.41 -26.32
C PRO A 79 -0.52 9.54 -24.79
N ASN A 80 -0.94 8.50 -24.06
CA ASN A 80 -0.98 8.49 -22.59
C ASN A 80 0.23 7.76 -21.98
N LEU A 81 0.89 6.85 -22.70
CA LEU A 81 2.06 6.10 -22.20
C LEU A 81 3.40 6.78 -22.52
N ARG A 82 3.49 7.50 -23.65
CA ARG A 82 4.74 8.13 -24.13
C ARG A 82 5.46 8.98 -23.07
N TYR A 83 4.73 9.62 -22.16
CA TYR A 83 5.33 10.50 -21.15
C TYR A 83 6.19 9.74 -20.13
N GLY A 84 5.90 8.47 -19.87
CA GLY A 84 6.76 7.61 -19.06
C GLY A 84 8.10 7.34 -19.74
N TYR A 85 8.06 7.03 -21.04
CA TYR A 85 9.25 6.88 -21.88
C TYR A 85 10.07 8.16 -21.94
N GLU A 86 9.44 9.28 -22.29
CA GLU A 86 10.11 10.59 -22.42
C GLU A 86 10.80 11.01 -21.12
N ALA A 87 10.14 10.82 -19.98
CA ALA A 87 10.71 11.11 -18.67
C ALA A 87 11.90 10.19 -18.33
N ALA A 88 11.78 8.89 -18.60
CA ALA A 88 12.85 7.93 -18.37
C ALA A 88 14.07 8.20 -19.27
N ARG A 89 13.85 8.47 -20.57
CA ARG A 89 14.92 8.80 -21.52
C ARG A 89 15.62 10.09 -21.14
N LYS A 90 14.86 11.14 -20.80
CA LYS A 90 15.42 12.42 -20.34
C LYS A 90 16.23 12.26 -19.05
N TRP A 91 15.72 11.47 -18.10
CA TRP A 91 16.43 11.20 -16.84
C TRP A 91 17.73 10.44 -17.07
N LEU A 92 17.71 9.39 -17.89
CA LEU A 92 18.90 8.58 -18.20
C LEU A 92 19.96 9.41 -18.91
N ARG A 93 19.56 10.21 -19.91
CA ARG A 93 20.48 11.12 -20.62
C ARG A 93 21.13 12.13 -19.70
N LYS A 94 20.36 12.74 -18.80
CA LYS A 94 20.91 13.66 -17.80
C LYS A 94 21.94 12.98 -16.88
N ARG A 95 21.75 11.69 -16.59
CA ARG A 95 22.61 10.95 -15.66
C ARG A 95 23.86 10.36 -16.32
N LYS A 96 23.78 9.95 -17.59
CA LYS A 96 24.83 9.19 -18.27
C LYS A 96 25.31 9.77 -19.61
N GLY A 97 24.71 10.85 -20.09
CA GLY A 97 25.00 11.45 -21.40
C GLY A 97 23.96 11.10 -22.47
N GLU A 98 23.95 11.86 -23.57
CA GLU A 98 22.93 11.78 -24.63
C GLU A 98 22.82 10.40 -25.30
N ASP A 99 23.97 9.72 -25.42
CA ASP A 99 24.14 8.43 -26.12
C ASP A 99 23.86 7.21 -25.23
N ALA A 100 23.44 7.42 -23.98
CA ALA A 100 23.18 6.33 -23.03
C ALA A 100 22.19 5.29 -23.61
N ALA A 101 22.64 4.04 -23.63
CA ALA A 101 21.90 2.87 -24.08
C ALA A 101 21.29 2.10 -22.90
N LEU A 102 20.38 1.17 -23.20
CA LEU A 102 19.80 0.28 -22.19
C LEU A 102 20.87 -0.59 -21.50
N SER A 103 21.92 -0.98 -22.23
CA SER A 103 23.06 -1.74 -21.71
C SER A 103 23.86 -0.99 -20.65
N ASP A 104 23.75 0.34 -20.58
CA ASP A 104 24.49 1.16 -19.62
C ASP A 104 23.77 1.28 -18.26
N ILE A 105 22.55 0.76 -18.16
CA ILE A 105 21.72 0.84 -16.95
C ILE A 105 22.25 -0.13 -15.89
N THR A 106 22.63 0.42 -14.73
CA THR A 106 23.02 -0.34 -13.54
C THR A 106 21.87 -0.43 -12.54
N ASP A 107 22.02 -1.30 -11.54
CA ASP A 107 21.08 -1.37 -10.43
C ASP A 107 21.02 -0.06 -9.62
N ALA A 108 22.12 0.70 -9.55
CA ALA A 108 22.12 2.01 -8.92
C ALA A 108 21.25 3.02 -9.70
N ASP A 109 21.22 2.93 -11.04
CA ASP A 109 20.37 3.77 -11.88
C ASP A 109 18.89 3.40 -11.72
N ARG A 110 18.60 2.09 -11.70
CA ARG A 110 17.26 1.55 -11.41
C ARG A 110 16.71 2.06 -10.08
N GLN A 111 17.50 1.95 -9.01
CA GLN A 111 17.10 2.46 -7.68
C GLN A 111 16.93 3.97 -7.66
N ALA A 112 17.81 4.72 -8.34
CA ALA A 112 17.72 6.17 -8.39
C ALA A 112 16.50 6.66 -9.19
N PHE A 113 16.15 6.00 -10.30
CA PHE A 113 14.95 6.33 -11.07
C PHE A 113 13.67 5.93 -10.34
N LEU A 114 13.66 4.78 -9.65
CA LEU A 114 12.55 4.39 -8.78
C LEU A 114 12.28 5.46 -7.71
N CYS A 115 13.34 5.91 -7.02
CA CYS A 115 13.24 6.99 -6.04
C CYS A 115 12.72 8.29 -6.69
N TYR A 116 13.22 8.65 -7.87
CA TYR A 116 12.76 9.83 -8.61
C TYR A 116 11.27 9.78 -8.98
N ALA A 117 10.78 8.63 -9.46
CA ALA A 117 9.37 8.45 -9.82
C ALA A 117 8.45 8.53 -8.58
N PHE A 118 8.82 7.88 -7.48
CA PHE A 118 8.02 7.90 -6.26
C PHE A 118 8.11 9.22 -5.50
N ASP A 119 9.26 9.90 -5.50
CA ASP A 119 9.39 11.26 -4.97
C ASP A 119 8.41 12.22 -5.67
N ARG A 120 8.35 12.16 -7.01
CA ARG A 120 7.39 12.93 -7.79
C ARG A 120 5.95 12.57 -7.42
N TYR A 121 5.62 11.28 -7.30
CA TYR A 121 4.29 10.82 -6.92
C TYR A 121 3.88 11.39 -5.56
N TYR A 122 4.69 11.17 -4.53
CA TYR A 122 4.39 11.61 -3.16
C TYR A 122 4.27 13.13 -3.07
N ARG A 123 5.17 13.87 -3.73
CA ARG A 123 5.09 15.33 -3.78
C ARG A 123 3.76 15.82 -4.34
N ILE A 124 3.36 15.29 -5.50
CA ILE A 124 2.14 15.73 -6.19
C ILE A 124 0.89 15.41 -5.36
N THR A 125 0.78 14.16 -4.87
CA THR A 125 -0.41 13.72 -4.16
C THR A 125 -0.53 14.38 -2.78
N THR A 126 0.57 14.45 -2.01
CA THR A 126 0.57 15.13 -0.71
C THR A 126 0.26 16.62 -0.87
N ASN A 127 0.88 17.33 -1.82
CA ASN A 127 0.62 18.76 -2.00
C ASN A 127 -0.84 19.03 -2.38
N ALA A 128 -1.42 18.19 -3.24
CA ALA A 128 -2.83 18.30 -3.60
C ALA A 128 -3.75 18.07 -2.38
N ILE A 129 -3.48 17.05 -1.55
CA ILE A 129 -4.23 16.82 -0.30
C ILE A 129 -4.10 18.03 0.63
N ARG A 130 -2.86 18.45 0.93
CA ARG A 130 -2.58 19.53 1.88
C ARG A 130 -3.18 20.88 1.48
N LYS A 131 -3.38 21.11 0.18
CA LYS A 131 -4.03 22.33 -0.33
C LYS A 131 -5.50 22.43 0.06
N TYR A 132 -6.21 21.30 0.15
CA TYR A 132 -7.65 21.26 0.43
C TYR A 132 -7.99 20.68 1.81
N ASP A 133 -7.03 20.01 2.45
CA ASP A 133 -7.08 19.50 3.82
C ASP A 133 -5.68 19.54 4.46
N SER A 134 -5.40 20.61 5.20
CA SER A 134 -4.17 20.79 5.95
C SER A 134 -4.21 20.17 7.35
N ASN A 135 -5.36 19.68 7.82
CA ASN A 135 -5.57 19.27 9.20
C ASN A 135 -5.29 17.77 9.39
N HIS A 136 -5.61 16.94 8.40
CA HIS A 136 -5.53 15.49 8.51
C HIS A 136 -4.24 14.87 7.95
N LEU A 137 -3.95 13.62 8.35
CA LEU A 137 -2.71 12.93 8.00
C LEU A 137 -2.68 12.51 6.51
N CYS A 138 -1.53 12.66 5.86
CA CYS A 138 -1.24 12.08 4.57
C CYS A 138 -0.61 10.69 4.75
N LEU A 139 -1.36 9.63 4.42
CA LEU A 139 -1.00 8.23 4.71
C LEU A 139 -0.39 7.48 3.49
N GLY A 140 -0.49 8.08 2.30
CA GLY A 140 0.12 7.55 1.09
C GLY A 140 -0.62 6.35 0.46
N PRO A 141 0.07 5.55 -0.39
CA PRO A 141 -0.54 4.61 -1.32
C PRO A 141 -0.72 3.19 -0.79
N ARG A 142 -0.57 2.96 0.52
CA ARG A 142 -0.64 1.63 1.16
C ARG A 142 0.35 0.65 0.51
N LEU A 143 1.64 0.81 0.84
CA LEU A 143 2.74 0.04 0.26
C LEU A 143 2.55 -1.45 0.50
N HIS A 144 2.96 -2.29 -0.46
CA HIS A 144 2.75 -3.74 -0.38
C HIS A 144 3.86 -4.52 -1.11
N GLY A 145 3.88 -5.84 -0.90
CA GLY A 145 4.69 -6.77 -1.68
C GLY A 145 6.18 -6.41 -1.74
N GLY A 146 6.74 -6.39 -2.94
CA GLY A 146 8.16 -6.07 -3.18
C GLY A 146 8.58 -4.68 -2.73
N ALA A 147 7.64 -3.70 -2.70
CA ALA A 147 7.91 -2.33 -2.27
C ALA A 147 8.47 -2.28 -0.85
N LEU A 148 8.06 -3.21 0.00
CA LEU A 148 8.44 -3.28 1.42
C LEU A 148 9.92 -3.57 1.66
N ARG A 149 10.69 -3.84 0.59
CA ARG A 149 12.14 -4.10 0.61
C ARG A 149 12.94 -2.99 -0.08
N MET A 150 12.28 -1.95 -0.59
CA MET A 150 12.90 -0.92 -1.43
C MET A 150 13.12 0.36 -0.62
N SER A 151 14.31 0.52 -0.05
CA SER A 151 14.67 1.66 0.81
C SER A 151 14.40 3.03 0.17
N GLY A 152 14.69 3.17 -1.13
CA GLY A 152 14.45 4.42 -1.86
C GLY A 152 12.99 4.88 -1.86
N VAL A 153 12.04 3.95 -1.81
CA VAL A 153 10.59 4.26 -1.76
C VAL A 153 10.22 4.83 -0.39
N PHE A 154 10.73 4.24 0.70
CA PHE A 154 10.53 4.74 2.06
C PHE A 154 11.21 6.11 2.27
N ARG A 155 12.42 6.28 1.72
CA ARG A 155 13.13 7.56 1.75
C ARG A 155 12.39 8.67 1.02
N ALA A 156 11.81 8.36 -0.15
CA ALA A 156 10.96 9.31 -0.87
C ALA A 156 9.69 9.62 -0.08
N ALA A 157 9.02 8.59 0.47
CA ALA A 157 7.81 8.74 1.26
C ALA A 157 8.02 9.64 2.50
N GLY A 158 9.15 9.46 3.20
CA GLY A 158 9.48 10.20 4.41
C GLY A 158 9.57 11.73 4.26
N LYS A 159 9.78 12.23 3.04
CA LYS A 159 9.81 13.67 2.75
C LYS A 159 8.42 14.31 2.75
N TYR A 160 7.36 13.53 2.54
CA TYR A 160 6.03 14.05 2.22
C TYR A 160 4.92 13.47 3.10
N LEU A 161 5.02 12.21 3.51
CA LEU A 161 3.96 11.55 4.29
C LEU A 161 4.14 11.82 5.79
N ASP A 162 3.02 11.80 6.52
CA ASP A 162 3.01 11.90 7.98
C ASP A 162 3.16 10.52 8.62
N VAL A 163 2.52 9.52 8.01
CA VAL A 163 2.55 8.11 8.42
C VAL A 163 2.66 7.25 7.17
N ILE A 164 3.50 6.21 7.21
CA ILE A 164 3.63 5.26 6.10
C ILE A 164 2.58 4.16 6.24
N ALA A 165 1.56 4.14 5.38
CA ALA A 165 0.59 3.04 5.33
C ALA A 165 1.15 1.81 4.60
N ILE A 166 0.99 0.62 5.20
CA ILE A 166 1.57 -0.63 4.70
C ILE A 166 0.56 -1.78 4.76
N ASN A 167 0.32 -2.44 3.63
CA ASN A 167 -0.35 -3.74 3.57
C ASN A 167 0.70 -4.84 3.77
N TYR A 168 0.66 -5.55 4.91
CA TYR A 168 1.74 -6.45 5.30
C TYR A 168 1.30 -7.92 5.30
N TYR A 169 1.32 -8.51 4.11
CA TYR A 169 1.12 -9.94 3.90
C TYR A 169 2.44 -10.71 3.77
N GLY A 170 2.37 -12.04 3.81
CA GLY A 170 3.53 -12.93 3.62
C GLY A 170 4.53 -12.94 4.78
N ALA A 171 4.13 -12.45 5.95
CA ALA A 171 4.89 -12.54 7.19
C ALA A 171 4.02 -13.25 8.24
N TRP A 172 4.57 -14.27 8.91
CA TRP A 172 3.88 -14.92 10.03
C TRP A 172 3.91 -14.02 11.26
N THR A 173 5.10 -13.48 11.58
CA THR A 173 5.36 -12.43 12.57
C THR A 173 6.04 -11.26 11.85
N PRO A 174 5.74 -9.98 12.19
CA PRO A 174 6.42 -8.84 11.59
C PRO A 174 7.94 -8.93 11.67
N ASP A 175 8.63 -8.69 10.55
CA ASP A 175 10.09 -8.80 10.45
C ASP A 175 10.75 -7.54 11.02
N ARG A 176 11.42 -7.67 12.17
CA ARG A 176 12.10 -6.56 12.85
C ARG A 176 13.13 -5.85 11.98
N LYS A 177 13.88 -6.58 11.14
CA LYS A 177 14.88 -5.96 10.24
C LYS A 177 14.20 -5.11 9.18
N ARG A 178 13.05 -5.58 8.69
CA ARG A 178 12.25 -4.85 7.71
C ARG A 178 11.63 -3.58 8.31
N ILE A 179 11.06 -3.69 9.49
CA ILE A 179 10.54 -2.53 10.24
C ILE A 179 11.65 -1.50 10.50
N ALA A 180 12.83 -1.96 10.96
CA ALA A 180 13.97 -1.07 11.18
C ALA A 180 14.39 -0.32 9.91
N MET A 181 14.36 -0.98 8.75
CA MET A 181 14.62 -0.31 7.46
C MET A 181 13.57 0.75 7.14
N TRP A 182 12.28 0.47 7.34
CA TRP A 182 11.21 1.44 7.11
C TRP A 182 11.41 2.70 7.96
N ILE A 183 11.73 2.53 9.24
CA ILE A 183 11.96 3.61 10.19
C ILE A 183 13.20 4.42 9.79
N ALA A 184 14.32 3.74 9.52
CA ALA A 184 15.59 4.40 9.20
C ALA A 184 15.50 5.24 7.91
N GLU A 185 14.82 4.73 6.89
CA GLU A 185 14.74 5.38 5.59
C GLU A 185 13.67 6.47 5.54
N SER A 186 12.50 6.24 6.12
CA SER A 186 11.41 7.24 6.10
C SER A 186 11.52 8.28 7.21
N ARG A 187 12.09 7.92 8.37
CA ARG A 187 12.04 8.73 9.61
C ARG A 187 10.61 9.13 10.00
N LYS A 188 9.64 8.28 9.69
CA LYS A 188 8.21 8.46 9.99
C LYS A 188 7.66 7.25 10.74
N PRO A 189 6.60 7.43 11.54
CA PRO A 189 5.80 6.30 12.00
C PRO A 189 5.16 5.57 10.81
N PHE A 190 4.76 4.32 11.03
CA PHE A 190 4.02 3.53 10.05
C PHE A 190 2.78 2.90 10.70
N MET A 191 1.84 2.50 9.86
CA MET A 191 0.67 1.73 10.28
C MET A 191 0.44 0.56 9.32
N ILE A 192 -0.03 -0.57 9.87
CA ILE A 192 -0.39 -1.72 9.03
C ILE A 192 -1.84 -1.58 8.59
N THR A 193 -2.07 -1.32 7.31
CA THR A 193 -3.41 -1.08 6.78
C THR A 193 -4.14 -2.31 6.31
N GLU A 194 -3.42 -3.43 6.12
CA GLU A 194 -4.00 -4.74 5.88
C GLU A 194 -3.09 -5.86 6.36
N PHE A 195 -3.72 -6.83 7.02
CA PHE A 195 -3.20 -8.16 7.31
C PHE A 195 -4.40 -9.04 7.68
N TYR A 196 -4.32 -10.35 7.42
CA TYR A 196 -5.30 -11.34 7.89
C TYR A 196 -4.80 -12.78 7.76
N ALA A 197 -5.54 -13.70 8.39
CA ALA A 197 -5.49 -15.13 8.14
C ALA A 197 -6.90 -15.68 7.84
N LYS A 198 -6.96 -16.75 7.05
CA LYS A 198 -8.14 -17.49 6.61
C LYS A 198 -8.25 -18.79 7.41
N GLY A 199 -9.40 -19.09 8.00
CA GLY A 199 -9.63 -20.36 8.68
C GLY A 199 -10.13 -21.43 7.70
N HIS A 200 -9.47 -22.57 7.63
CA HIS A 200 -9.89 -23.70 6.81
C HIS A 200 -11.26 -24.25 7.24
N ASP A 201 -11.59 -24.15 8.53
CA ASP A 201 -12.88 -24.51 9.13
C ASP A 201 -14.05 -23.56 8.79
N SER A 202 -13.82 -22.51 8.00
CA SER A 202 -14.87 -21.55 7.62
C SER A 202 -15.91 -22.09 6.63
N GLY A 203 -15.62 -23.21 5.98
CA GLY A 203 -16.43 -23.75 4.87
C GLY A 203 -16.26 -22.99 3.54
N LEU A 204 -15.36 -21.99 3.49
CA LEU A 204 -15.00 -21.28 2.25
C LEU A 204 -13.80 -21.96 1.56
N PRO A 205 -13.73 -21.92 0.21
CA PRO A 205 -12.62 -22.53 -0.54
C PRO A 205 -11.23 -21.99 -0.16
N ASN A 206 -11.14 -20.69 0.18
CA ASN A 206 -9.91 -20.01 0.59
C ASN A 206 -8.75 -20.08 -0.43
N VAL A 207 -9.06 -20.19 -1.72
CA VAL A 207 -8.03 -20.29 -2.78
C VAL A 207 -7.37 -18.93 -3.01
N SER A 208 -8.17 -17.85 -3.06
CA SER A 208 -7.64 -16.51 -3.34
C SER A 208 -7.14 -15.75 -2.09
N GLY A 209 -6.48 -14.61 -2.33
CA GLY A 209 -6.02 -13.68 -1.29
C GLY A 209 -4.73 -14.08 -0.57
N ALA A 210 -3.98 -13.07 -0.12
CA ALA A 210 -2.60 -13.20 0.35
C ALA A 210 -2.44 -13.60 1.84
N GLY A 211 -3.51 -13.57 2.63
CA GLY A 211 -3.46 -13.99 4.03
C GLY A 211 -3.20 -15.50 4.19
N TRP A 212 -2.58 -15.88 5.31
CA TRP A 212 -2.27 -17.27 5.61
C TRP A 212 -3.52 -18.13 5.70
N LEU A 213 -3.46 -19.38 5.24
CA LEU A 213 -4.48 -20.38 5.54
C LEU A 213 -4.08 -21.10 6.83
N VAL A 214 -4.92 -21.03 7.85
CA VAL A 214 -4.72 -21.65 9.16
C VAL A 214 -5.84 -22.66 9.46
N PRO A 215 -5.62 -23.67 10.32
CA PRO A 215 -6.58 -24.75 10.49
C PRO A 215 -7.95 -24.28 11.00
N THR A 216 -7.98 -23.40 12.01
CA THR A 216 -9.23 -23.02 12.68
C THR A 216 -9.43 -21.51 12.88
N GLN A 217 -10.65 -21.09 13.22
CA GLN A 217 -10.95 -19.74 13.69
C GLN A 217 -10.13 -19.35 14.94
N THR A 218 -9.86 -20.31 15.83
CA THR A 218 -8.96 -20.11 16.98
C THR A 218 -7.53 -19.83 16.53
N ASP A 219 -7.05 -20.48 15.46
CA ASP A 219 -5.73 -20.20 14.92
C ASP A 219 -5.65 -18.86 14.19
N ARG A 220 -6.75 -18.37 13.59
CA ARG A 220 -6.83 -16.97 13.11
C ARG A 220 -6.64 -15.99 14.27
N ALA A 221 -7.24 -16.31 15.42
CA ALA A 221 -7.13 -15.52 16.65
C ALA A 221 -5.69 -15.51 17.18
N ARG A 222 -5.01 -16.66 17.19
CA ARG A 222 -3.58 -16.77 17.54
C ARG A 222 -2.68 -16.00 16.57
N PHE A 223 -2.96 -16.09 15.27
CA PHE A 223 -2.25 -15.30 14.27
C PHE A 223 -2.44 -13.79 14.53
N TYR A 224 -3.66 -13.34 14.82
CA TYR A 224 -3.92 -11.94 15.16
C TYR A 224 -3.06 -11.47 16.33
N GLN A 225 -3.06 -12.21 17.44
CA GLN A 225 -2.27 -11.86 18.62
C GLN A 225 -0.76 -11.88 18.32
N ASN A 226 -0.25 -12.94 17.69
CA ASN A 226 1.16 -13.03 17.30
C ASN A 226 1.60 -11.84 16.43
N PHE A 227 0.80 -11.50 15.42
CA PHE A 227 1.14 -10.44 14.48
C PHE A 227 1.12 -9.07 15.17
N THR A 228 0.06 -8.77 15.92
CA THR A 228 -0.12 -7.47 16.58
C THR A 228 0.82 -7.27 17.76
N LEU A 229 1.12 -8.30 18.56
CA LEU A 229 2.17 -8.24 19.57
C LEU A 229 3.53 -7.90 18.93
N GLY A 230 3.88 -8.53 17.81
CA GLY A 230 5.10 -8.20 17.08
C GLY A 230 5.14 -6.77 16.52
N LEU A 231 3.98 -6.15 16.27
CA LEU A 231 3.90 -4.73 15.92
C LEU A 231 4.05 -3.82 17.14
N LEU A 232 3.49 -4.21 18.29
CA LEU A 232 3.58 -3.45 19.55
C LEU A 232 5.02 -3.37 20.09
N GLU A 233 5.89 -4.30 19.71
CA GLU A 233 7.33 -4.21 20.02
C GLU A 233 8.06 -3.08 19.26
N SER A 234 7.42 -2.46 18.26
CA SER A 234 7.98 -1.35 17.49
C SER A 234 7.38 -0.03 17.95
N LYS A 235 8.23 0.83 18.55
CA LYS A 235 7.87 2.20 18.96
C LYS A 235 7.38 3.12 17.83
N SER A 236 7.54 2.71 16.57
CA SER A 236 7.10 3.47 15.39
C SER A 236 5.85 2.93 14.71
N CYS A 237 5.29 1.79 15.18
CA CYS A 237 4.02 1.31 14.67
C CYS A 237 2.89 1.99 15.45
N ILE A 238 2.06 2.77 14.77
CA ILE A 238 1.00 3.57 15.44
C ILE A 238 -0.39 2.92 15.34
N GLY A 239 -0.49 1.70 14.82
CA GLY A 239 -1.75 0.96 14.76
C GLY A 239 -1.86 0.04 13.56
N TRP A 240 -3.00 -0.64 13.47
CA TRP A 240 -3.28 -1.61 12.42
C TRP A 240 -4.77 -1.71 12.07
N HIS A 241 -5.05 -2.15 10.85
CA HIS A 241 -6.38 -2.51 10.37
C HIS A 241 -6.39 -3.96 9.90
N TRP A 242 -7.30 -4.76 10.45
CA TRP A 242 -7.58 -6.10 9.94
C TRP A 242 -8.32 -5.99 8.60
N PHE A 243 -7.84 -6.71 7.58
CA PHE A 243 -8.54 -6.79 6.30
C PHE A 243 -9.33 -8.11 6.24
N LYS A 244 -10.65 -8.12 6.44
CA LYS A 244 -11.58 -6.98 6.44
C LYS A 244 -12.79 -7.26 7.34
N TYR A 245 -13.80 -6.39 7.29
CA TYR A 245 -15.01 -6.56 8.11
C TYR A 245 -15.74 -7.88 7.82
N ARG A 246 -16.14 -8.09 6.56
CA ARG A 246 -16.96 -9.23 6.13
C ARG A 246 -16.18 -10.17 5.21
N ASP A 247 -16.44 -11.47 5.30
CA ASP A 247 -15.96 -12.45 4.34
C ASP A 247 -16.35 -12.10 2.90
N ASN A 248 -15.66 -12.74 1.97
CA ASN A 248 -16.08 -12.75 0.59
C ASN A 248 -17.40 -13.53 0.44
N ASN A 249 -18.28 -13.03 -0.42
CA ASN A 249 -19.57 -13.65 -0.69
C ASN A 249 -19.46 -14.46 -2.00
N PRO A 250 -19.52 -15.81 -1.95
CA PRO A 250 -19.45 -16.63 -3.16
C PRO A 250 -20.58 -16.38 -4.14
N GLN A 251 -21.72 -15.86 -3.66
CA GLN A 251 -22.88 -15.52 -4.48
C GLN A 251 -22.80 -14.11 -5.10
N ASP A 252 -21.83 -13.28 -4.71
CA ASP A 252 -21.68 -11.93 -5.26
C ASP A 252 -20.80 -11.92 -6.51
N LEU A 253 -21.45 -12.10 -7.66
CA LEU A 253 -20.80 -12.12 -8.97
C LEU A 253 -20.41 -10.73 -9.50
N SER A 254 -20.74 -9.64 -8.78
CA SER A 254 -20.36 -8.28 -9.18
C SER A 254 -18.93 -7.91 -8.77
N THR A 255 -18.36 -8.64 -7.81
CA THR A 255 -16.99 -8.46 -7.33
C THR A 255 -15.98 -9.17 -8.23
N ASP A 256 -14.71 -8.75 -8.20
CA ASP A 256 -13.66 -9.48 -8.91
C ASP A 256 -13.52 -10.93 -8.35
N PRO A 257 -13.04 -11.89 -9.15
CA PRO A 257 -12.97 -13.29 -8.72
C PRO A 257 -12.20 -13.53 -7.41
N SER A 258 -11.18 -12.70 -7.10
CA SER A 258 -10.39 -12.82 -5.87
C SER A 258 -11.14 -12.35 -4.61
N ASN A 259 -12.37 -11.87 -4.78
CA ASN A 259 -13.24 -11.41 -3.70
C ASN A 259 -14.50 -12.27 -3.52
N ARG A 260 -14.46 -13.54 -3.94
CA ARG A 260 -15.61 -14.45 -3.88
C ARG A 260 -15.47 -15.64 -2.94
N ASP A 261 -14.27 -16.03 -2.54
CA ASP A 261 -14.05 -17.39 -2.01
C ASP A 261 -13.34 -17.48 -0.65
N SER A 262 -13.06 -16.37 0.01
CA SER A 262 -12.10 -16.33 1.12
C SER A 262 -12.65 -15.81 2.45
N ASN A 263 -12.23 -16.47 3.52
CA ASN A 263 -12.51 -16.17 4.92
C ASN A 263 -11.63 -15.02 5.46
N LYS A 264 -11.87 -13.81 4.93
CA LYS A 264 -11.11 -12.59 5.27
C LYS A 264 -11.76 -11.79 6.42
N GLY A 265 -13.05 -11.99 6.65
CA GLY A 265 -13.91 -11.26 7.56
C GLY A 265 -13.71 -11.58 9.04
N ILE A 266 -13.98 -10.60 9.89
CA ILE A 266 -14.30 -10.83 11.31
C ILE A 266 -15.75 -11.32 11.49
N VAL A 267 -16.59 -11.14 10.46
CA VAL A 267 -17.90 -11.78 10.32
C VAL A 267 -18.00 -12.54 8.99
N SER A 268 -18.84 -13.57 8.94
CA SER A 268 -19.12 -14.35 7.73
C SER A 268 -19.83 -13.50 6.67
N TYR A 269 -19.99 -14.01 5.45
CA TYR A 269 -20.70 -13.29 4.38
C TYR A 269 -22.19 -13.09 4.70
N LYS A 270 -22.72 -13.83 5.68
CA LYS A 270 -24.07 -13.69 6.26
C LYS A 270 -24.13 -12.84 7.53
N TYR A 271 -23.05 -12.13 7.87
CA TYR A 271 -22.91 -11.31 9.08
C TYR A 271 -22.89 -12.10 10.40
N GLU A 272 -22.56 -13.40 10.36
CA GLU A 272 -22.39 -14.19 11.58
C GLU A 272 -20.99 -13.93 12.16
N PRO A 273 -20.86 -13.57 13.44
CA PRO A 273 -19.58 -13.22 14.03
C PRO A 273 -18.68 -14.44 14.25
N TYR A 274 -17.39 -14.34 13.90
CA TYR A 274 -16.39 -15.34 14.26
C TYR A 274 -15.96 -15.15 15.72
N ILE A 275 -16.75 -15.72 16.65
CA ILE A 275 -16.60 -15.50 18.10
C ILE A 275 -15.19 -15.83 18.62
N ALA A 276 -14.57 -16.92 18.14
CA ALA A 276 -13.22 -17.29 18.56
C ALA A 276 -12.18 -16.20 18.21
N LEU A 277 -12.29 -15.63 17.00
CA LEU A 277 -11.44 -14.53 16.54
C LEU A 277 -11.72 -13.24 17.32
N LEU A 278 -12.98 -12.82 17.39
CA LEU A 278 -13.39 -11.56 18.01
C LEU A 278 -13.07 -11.50 19.51
N ARG A 279 -13.19 -12.64 20.22
CA ARG A 279 -12.86 -12.72 21.65
C ARG A 279 -11.40 -12.36 21.91
N GLU A 280 -10.47 -12.93 21.16
CA GLU A 280 -9.04 -12.70 21.35
C GLU A 280 -8.57 -11.36 20.79
N MET A 281 -9.21 -10.88 19.71
CA MET A 281 -9.03 -9.49 19.25
C MET A 281 -9.42 -8.50 20.35
N LYS A 282 -10.59 -8.67 20.98
CA LYS A 282 -11.06 -7.79 22.05
C LYS A 282 -10.11 -7.78 23.25
N LYS A 283 -9.66 -8.97 23.68
CA LYS A 283 -8.70 -9.08 24.80
C LYS A 283 -7.43 -8.30 24.53
N LEU A 284 -6.80 -8.47 23.37
CA LEU A 284 -5.59 -7.75 23.02
C LEU A 284 -5.84 -6.24 22.88
N ASN A 285 -6.92 -5.87 22.18
CA ASN A 285 -7.23 -4.47 21.89
C ASN A 285 -7.52 -3.65 23.14
N ASN A 286 -8.08 -4.26 24.18
CA ASN A 286 -8.29 -3.61 25.47
C ASN A 286 -6.99 -3.33 26.23
N GLU A 287 -5.90 -4.03 25.91
CA GLU A 287 -4.63 -3.96 26.63
C GLU A 287 -3.52 -3.27 25.83
N VAL A 288 -3.81 -2.69 24.65
CA VAL A 288 -2.76 -2.16 23.76
C VAL A 288 -1.87 -1.14 24.44
N TYR A 289 -2.43 -0.24 25.26
CA TYR A 289 -1.65 0.77 25.97
C TYR A 289 -0.77 0.14 27.07
N SER A 290 -1.34 -0.75 27.90
CA SER A 290 -0.58 -1.49 28.91
C SER A 290 0.53 -2.35 28.30
N LEU A 291 0.28 -2.97 27.14
CA LEU A 291 1.25 -3.77 26.41
C LEU A 291 2.37 -2.90 25.83
N ILE A 292 2.06 -1.69 25.36
CA ILE A 292 3.07 -0.71 24.93
C ILE A 292 3.97 -0.38 26.13
N ASP A 293 3.40 0.01 27.28
CA ASP A 293 4.18 0.33 28.48
C ASP A 293 5.09 -0.83 28.89
N TYR A 294 4.58 -2.06 28.82
CA TYR A 294 5.36 -3.26 29.07
C TYR A 294 6.55 -3.39 28.10
N PHE A 295 6.32 -3.33 26.78
CA PHE A 295 7.39 -3.49 25.80
C PHE A 295 8.40 -2.35 25.83
N ASP A 296 7.96 -1.12 26.13
CA ASP A 296 8.82 0.06 26.19
C ASP A 296 9.73 0.10 27.41
N SER A 297 9.37 -0.62 28.47
CA SER A 297 10.15 -0.75 29.72
C SER A 297 11.28 -1.78 29.66
N ARG A 298 11.34 -2.59 28.60
CA ARG A 298 12.30 -3.70 28.44
C ARG A 298 13.58 -3.32 27.71
#